data_AF-A0A3D1YLZ3-F1
#
_entry.id   AF-A0A3D1YLZ3-F1
#
_cell.length_a   1.000
_cell.length_b   1.000
_cell.length_c   1.000
_cell.angle_alpha   90.00
_cell.angle_beta   90.00
_cell.angle_gamma   90.00
#
_symmetry.space_group_name_H-M   'P 1'
#
loop_
_entity.id
_entity.type
_entity.pdbx_description
1 polymer ?
#
loop_
_entity_poly.entity_id
_entity_poly.type
_entity_poly.pdbx_seq_one_letter_code
_entity_poly.pdbx_strand_id
1 'polypeptide(L)'
;MPFAVVQGEALTELPKDLYIPPRALEVFLEAFEGPLDLLLYLIRRQNLDILDIDVAVITEQYMQYVELMDAMQFELAAEYLLMAAMLAEIKSRMLLPRSNEADDDEEDPRATLVRRLQEYERFKKAAEDMATLPRVERDTWVGSAEPPVMERTKPLPEV
;
A
#
# COMPACT_ATOMS: atom_id res chain seq x y z
N MET A 1 33.74 -14.69 -7.74
CA MET A 1 33.44 -13.42 -8.44
C MET A 1 32.55 -12.60 -7.52
N PRO A 2 32.84 -11.31 -7.26
CA PRO A 2 31.97 -10.47 -6.45
C PRO A 2 30.62 -10.25 -7.15
N PHE A 3 29.53 -10.18 -6.38
CA PHE A 3 28.17 -10.01 -6.90
C PHE A 3 27.92 -8.60 -7.43
N ALA A 4 28.50 -7.58 -6.77
CA ALA A 4 28.46 -6.18 -7.20
C ALA A 4 29.60 -5.39 -6.55
N VAL A 5 29.85 -4.16 -7.04
CA VAL A 5 30.75 -3.18 -6.42
C VAL A 5 29.95 -1.91 -6.17
N VAL A 6 29.89 -1.46 -4.91
CA VAL A 6 29.14 -0.26 -4.49
C VAL A 6 30.09 0.67 -3.75
N GLN A 7 30.22 1.92 -4.21
CA GLN A 7 31.17 2.93 -3.70
C GLN A 7 32.64 2.46 -3.57
N GLY A 8 33.06 1.52 -4.43
CA GLY A 8 34.43 1.00 -4.43
C GLY A 8 34.67 -0.19 -3.50
N GLU A 9 33.67 -0.62 -2.73
CA GLU A 9 33.72 -1.85 -1.93
C GLU A 9 33.05 -3.00 -2.68
N ALA A 10 33.72 -4.16 -2.68
CA ALA A 10 33.24 -5.36 -3.36
C ALA A 10 32.28 -6.13 -2.45
N LEU A 11 31.01 -6.25 -2.85
CA LEU A 11 30.03 -7.10 -2.18
C LEU A 11 30.25 -8.57 -2.57
N THR A 12 30.80 -9.33 -1.63
CA THR A 12 31.09 -10.76 -1.78
C THR A 12 29.96 -11.65 -1.26
N GLU A 13 29.09 -11.12 -0.42
CA GLU A 13 27.90 -11.79 0.10
C GLU A 13 26.65 -10.97 -0.24
N LEU A 14 25.56 -11.65 -0.60
CA LEU A 14 24.25 -11.03 -0.72
C LEU A 14 23.80 -10.59 0.68
N PRO A 15 23.61 -9.29 0.94
CA PRO A 15 23.17 -8.85 2.24
C PRO A 15 21.77 -9.39 2.48
N LYS A 16 21.54 -9.98 3.66
CA LYS A 16 20.24 -10.58 4.03
C LYS A 16 19.13 -9.53 4.06
N ASP A 17 19.51 -8.27 4.28
CA ASP A 17 18.66 -7.10 4.14
C ASP A 17 19.09 -6.28 2.93
N LEU A 18 18.12 -5.89 2.10
CA LEU A 18 18.33 -5.10 0.90
C LEU A 18 18.93 -3.73 1.28
N TYR A 19 20.20 -3.51 0.95
CA TYR A 19 20.78 -2.17 0.90
C TYR A 19 20.07 -1.39 -0.22
N ILE A 20 19.23 -0.44 0.15
CA ILE A 20 18.60 0.49 -0.79
C ILE A 20 19.42 1.79 -0.75
N PRO A 21 20.09 2.17 -1.84
CA PRO A 21 20.78 3.46 -1.91
C PRO A 21 19.81 4.61 -1.63
N PRO A 22 20.20 5.67 -0.92
CA PRO A 22 19.31 6.79 -0.55
C PRO A 22 18.52 7.37 -1.72
N ARG A 23 19.16 7.49 -2.89
CA ARG A 23 18.54 7.98 -4.14
C ARG A 23 17.53 7.01 -4.78
N ALA A 24 17.66 5.70 -4.55
CA ALA A 24 16.67 4.73 -5.00
C ALA A 24 15.45 4.68 -4.08
N LEU A 25 15.60 5.15 -2.83
CA LEU A 25 14.52 5.30 -1.86
C LEU A 25 13.66 6.55 -2.11
N GLU A 26 14.27 7.67 -2.54
CA GLU A 26 13.56 8.88 -2.99
C GLU A 26 12.54 8.59 -4.11
N VAL A 27 12.89 7.71 -5.05
CA VAL A 27 11.99 7.29 -6.15
C VAL A 27 10.89 6.31 -5.68
N PHE A 28 11.05 5.69 -4.52
CA PHE A 28 10.12 4.68 -3.99
C PHE A 28 9.04 5.28 -3.10
N LEU A 29 9.27 6.40 -2.43
CA LEU A 29 8.28 7.03 -1.54
C LEU A 29 7.23 7.86 -2.30
N GLU A 30 7.55 8.41 -3.47
CA GLU A 30 6.54 8.94 -4.41
C GLU A 30 5.61 7.83 -4.97
N ALA A 31 5.97 6.56 -4.79
CA ALA A 31 5.19 5.43 -5.29
C ALA A 31 4.17 4.87 -4.27
N PHE A 32 4.17 5.34 -3.02
CA PHE A 32 3.21 4.90 -2.00
C PHE A 32 2.04 5.86 -1.87
N GLU A 33 0.83 5.30 -1.83
CA GLU A 33 -0.42 6.05 -1.67
C GLU A 33 -0.76 6.35 -0.19
N GLY A 34 0.25 6.51 0.66
CA GLY A 34 0.11 6.87 2.08
C GLY A 34 0.75 5.89 3.07
N PRO A 35 0.64 6.16 4.39
CA PRO A 35 1.37 5.43 5.42
C PRO A 35 0.91 3.98 5.61
N LEU A 36 -0.37 3.67 5.33
CA LEU A 36 -0.88 2.29 5.39
C LEU A 36 -0.27 1.42 4.27
N ASP A 37 -0.03 2.00 3.10
CA ASP A 37 0.56 1.27 1.99
C ASP A 37 2.03 0.96 2.25
N LEU A 38 2.76 1.94 2.80
CA LEU A 38 4.12 1.74 3.26
C LEU A 38 4.19 0.63 4.31
N LEU A 39 3.28 0.61 5.28
CA LEU A 39 3.23 -0.45 6.30
C LEU A 39 2.93 -1.82 5.70
N LEU A 40 1.96 -1.93 4.77
CA LEU A 40 1.68 -3.19 4.08
C LEU A 40 2.91 -3.70 3.31
N TYR A 41 3.64 -2.80 2.64
CA TYR A 41 4.88 -3.13 1.97
C TYR A 41 5.93 -3.68 2.93
N LEU A 42 6.14 -3.02 4.08
CA LEU A 42 7.11 -3.46 5.10
C LEU A 42 6.75 -4.84 5.69
N ILE A 43 5.47 -5.09 5.96
CA ILE A 43 4.96 -6.37 6.48
C ILE A 43 5.17 -7.49 5.45
N ARG A 44 4.75 -7.28 4.19
CA ARG A 44 4.89 -8.27 3.12
C ARG A 44 6.36 -8.59 2.83
N ARG A 45 7.24 -7.59 2.85
CA ARG A 45 8.68 -7.79 2.62
C ARG A 45 9.31 -8.73 3.65
N GLN A 46 8.82 -8.74 4.89
CA GLN A 46 9.32 -9.62 5.95
C GLN A 46 8.63 -11.00 5.96
N ASN A 47 7.74 -11.30 5.01
CA ASN A 47 6.88 -12.49 5.06
C ASN A 47 6.12 -12.63 6.39
N LEU A 48 5.76 -11.50 7.00
CA LEU A 48 4.96 -11.49 8.23
C LEU A 48 3.47 -11.54 7.90
N ASP A 49 2.71 -12.23 8.74
CA ASP A 49 1.25 -12.15 8.70
C ASP A 49 0.80 -10.80 9.27
N ILE A 50 -0.16 -10.15 8.62
CA ILE A 50 -0.80 -8.91 9.10
C ILE A 50 -1.49 -9.14 10.45
N LEU A 51 -1.81 -10.40 10.80
CA LEU A 51 -2.37 -10.76 12.10
C LEU A 51 -1.31 -10.92 13.21
N ASP A 52 -0.05 -11.17 12.85
CA ASP A 52 1.04 -11.45 13.81
C ASP A 52 2.21 -10.48 13.63
N ILE A 53 1.88 -9.19 13.62
CA ILE A 53 2.85 -8.14 13.38
C ILE A 53 3.66 -7.86 14.66
N ASP A 54 4.99 -7.99 14.57
CA ASP A 54 5.88 -7.38 15.56
C ASP A 54 5.90 -5.86 15.34
N VAL A 55 5.09 -5.15 16.13
CA VAL A 55 4.98 -3.69 16.05
C VAL A 55 6.28 -3.01 16.43
N ALA A 56 7.12 -3.59 17.29
CA ALA A 56 8.36 -2.95 17.68
C ALA A 56 9.32 -2.86 16.48
N VAL A 57 9.42 -3.95 15.70
CA VAL A 57 10.24 -4.04 14.49
C VAL A 57 9.69 -3.16 13.37
N ILE A 58 8.37 -3.25 13.10
CA ILE A 58 7.74 -2.46 12.05
C ILE A 58 7.82 -0.96 12.35
N THR A 59 7.66 -0.56 13.61
CA THR A 59 7.80 0.85 14.02
C THR A 59 9.20 1.38 13.75
N GLU A 60 10.24 0.62 14.09
CA GLU A 60 11.63 1.06 13.87
C GLU A 60 11.93 1.26 12.38
N GLN A 61 11.51 0.31 11.54
CA GLN A 61 11.66 0.45 10.09
C GLN A 61 10.86 1.64 9.57
N TYR A 62 9.59 1.77 9.96
CA TYR A 62 8.76 2.88 9.55
C TYR A 62 9.42 4.23 9.87
N MET A 63 9.98 4.39 11.08
CA MET A 63 10.71 5.60 11.48
C MET A 63 11.94 5.85 10.62
N GLN A 64 12.73 4.82 10.30
CA GLN A 64 13.88 4.96 9.38
C GLN A 64 13.44 5.51 8.02
N TYR A 65 12.33 5.02 7.48
CA TYR A 65 11.79 5.49 6.20
C TYR A 65 11.29 6.94 6.27
N VAL A 66 10.62 7.32 7.36
CA VAL A 66 10.16 8.70 7.58
C VAL A 66 11.33 9.67 7.78
N GLU A 67 12.38 9.27 8.48
CA GLU A 67 13.59 10.09 8.69
C GLU A 67 14.41 10.28 7.40
N LEU A 68 14.29 9.36 6.45
CA LEU A 68 14.92 9.45 5.12
C LEU A 68 14.14 10.38 4.17
N MET A 69 12.93 10.80 4.51
CA MET A 69 12.19 11.80 3.74
C MET A 69 12.84 13.18 3.93
N ASP A 70 13.20 13.84 2.82
CA ASP A 70 13.79 15.17 2.86
C ASP A 70 12.82 16.18 3.52
N ALA A 71 13.37 17.08 4.33
CA ALA A 71 12.61 18.06 5.09
C ALA A 71 11.80 19.01 4.18
N MET A 72 12.02 19.00 2.86
CA MET A 72 11.31 19.85 1.91
C MET A 72 9.91 19.35 1.49
N GLN A 73 9.47 18.14 1.87
CA GLN A 73 8.13 17.61 1.55
C GLN A 73 7.13 17.66 2.72
N PHE A 74 7.02 18.80 3.40
CA PHE A 74 6.16 19.00 4.58
C PHE A 74 4.67 18.70 4.36
N GLU A 75 4.11 18.93 3.16
CA GLU A 75 2.70 18.65 2.87
C GLU A 75 2.40 17.14 2.85
N LEU A 76 3.37 16.31 2.45
CA LEU A 76 3.22 14.85 2.45
C LEU A 76 3.46 14.25 3.84
N ALA A 77 4.28 14.89 4.68
CA ALA A 77 4.75 14.32 5.94
C ALA A 77 3.69 14.19 7.06
N ALA A 78 2.59 14.96 7.02
CA ALA A 78 1.65 15.02 8.15
C ALA A 78 0.99 13.68 8.48
N GLU A 79 0.50 12.95 7.47
CA GLU A 79 -0.11 11.64 7.65
C GLU A 79 0.91 10.61 8.13
N TYR A 80 2.15 10.72 7.66
CA TYR A 80 3.23 9.82 8.05
C TYR A 80 3.68 10.06 9.50
N LEU A 81 3.73 11.31 9.94
CA LEU A 81 4.03 11.69 11.32
C LEU A 81 2.90 11.28 12.28
N LEU A 82 1.64 11.38 11.85
CA LEU A 82 0.52 10.86 12.61
C LEU A 82 0.65 9.35 12.83
N MET A 83 0.98 8.60 11.77
CA MET A 83 1.18 7.16 11.88
C MET A 83 2.39 6.81 12.76
N ALA A 84 3.49 7.58 12.67
CA ALA A 84 4.64 7.43 13.57
C ALA A 84 4.23 7.57 15.03
N ALA A 85 3.44 8.59 15.36
CA ALA A 85 2.93 8.80 16.72
C ALA A 85 2.03 7.64 17.18
N MET A 86 1.15 7.15 16.30
CA MET A 86 0.29 6.00 16.59
C MET A 86 1.12 4.73 16.85
N LEU A 87 2.13 4.45 16.03
CA LEU A 87 3.01 3.29 16.21
C LEU A 87 3.83 3.38 17.50
N ALA A 88 4.32 4.58 17.85
CA ALA A 88 5.01 4.83 19.11
C ALA A 88 4.09 4.60 20.33
N GLU A 89 2.83 5.03 20.26
CA GLU A 89 1.81 4.77 21.29
C GLU A 89 1.57 3.26 21.46
N ILE A 90 1.34 2.54 20.36
CA ILE A 90 1.10 1.09 20.38
C ILE A 90 2.32 0.37 20.94
N LYS A 91 3.54 0.70 20.47
CA LYS A 91 4.79 0.12 20.98
C LYS A 91 4.95 0.37 22.49
N SER A 92 4.65 1.58 22.96
CA SER A 92 4.71 1.91 24.39
C SER A 92 3.75 1.04 25.21
N ARG A 93 2.46 0.97 24.81
CA ARG A 93 1.47 0.15 25.51
C ARG A 93 1.81 -1.34 25.52
N MET A 94 2.37 -1.87 24.43
CA MET A 94 2.78 -3.27 24.35
C MET A 94 3.97 -3.61 25.24
N LEU A 95 4.87 -2.65 25.50
CA LEU A 95 6.07 -2.86 26.31
C LEU A 95 5.86 -2.59 27.80
N LEU A 96 4.80 -1.87 28.18
CA LEU A 96 4.53 -1.54 29.57
C LEU A 96 3.90 -2.72 30.33
N PRO A 97 4.25 -2.92 31.62
CA PRO A 97 3.63 -3.96 32.44
C PRO A 97 2.16 -3.64 32.69
N ARG A 98 1.30 -4.63 32.44
CA ARG A 98 -0.14 -4.58 32.70
C ARG A 98 -0.43 -4.51 34.20
N SER A 99 -1.37 -3.67 34.60
CA SER A 99 -1.78 -3.51 35.99
C SER A 99 -2.78 -4.59 36.35
N ASN A 100 -2.40 -5.47 37.30
CA ASN A 100 -3.12 -6.69 37.69
C ASN A 100 -4.60 -6.54 38.11
N GLU A 101 -5.18 -5.34 38.17
CA GLU A 101 -6.50 -5.10 38.79
C GLU A 101 -7.62 -4.70 37.82
N ALA A 102 -7.36 -4.50 36.50
CA ALA A 102 -8.40 -4.03 35.57
C ALA A 102 -8.33 -4.55 34.10
N ASP A 103 -7.42 -5.46 33.75
CA ASP A 103 -6.97 -5.62 32.35
C ASP A 103 -7.60 -6.77 31.53
N ASP A 104 -8.64 -7.46 32.02
CA ASP A 104 -9.29 -8.54 31.23
C ASP A 104 -10.15 -8.02 30.05
N ASP A 105 -10.53 -6.74 30.06
CA ASP A 105 -11.31 -6.09 28.98
C ASP A 105 -10.43 -5.24 28.02
N GLU A 106 -9.11 -5.21 28.19
CA GLU A 106 -8.24 -4.38 27.34
C GLU A 106 -7.99 -5.06 25.98
N GLU A 107 -8.62 -4.50 24.93
CA GLU A 107 -8.42 -4.92 23.53
C GLU A 107 -6.94 -4.83 23.14
N ASP A 108 -6.44 -5.76 22.30
CA ASP A 108 -5.06 -5.72 21.80
C ASP A 108 -4.76 -4.30 21.27
N PRO A 109 -3.74 -3.58 21.80
CA PRO A 109 -3.40 -2.23 21.35
C PRO A 109 -3.20 -2.11 19.83
N ARG A 110 -2.87 -3.22 19.17
CA ARG A 110 -2.66 -3.31 17.72
C ARG A 110 -3.96 -3.50 16.93
N ALA A 111 -5.06 -3.88 17.55
CA ALA A 111 -6.29 -4.31 16.87
C ALA A 111 -6.81 -3.25 15.89
N THR A 112 -6.80 -1.98 16.31
CA THR A 112 -7.23 -0.87 15.44
C THR A 112 -6.33 -0.72 14.21
N LEU A 113 -5.01 -0.88 14.37
CA LEU A 113 -4.05 -0.79 13.27
C LEU A 113 -4.25 -1.95 12.29
N VAL A 114 -4.33 -3.18 12.81
CA VAL A 114 -4.56 -4.39 12.01
C VAL A 114 -5.84 -4.28 11.19
N ARG A 115 -6.94 -3.81 11.80
CA ARG A 115 -8.21 -3.61 11.10
C ARG A 115 -8.07 -2.63 9.93
N ARG A 116 -7.40 -1.49 10.16
CA ARG A 116 -7.18 -0.49 9.10
C ARG A 116 -6.31 -1.03 7.96
N LEU A 117 -5.28 -1.81 8.28
CA LEU A 117 -4.42 -2.45 7.27
C LEU A 117 -5.21 -3.45 6.42
N GLN A 118 -6.06 -4.27 7.03
CA GLN A 118 -6.91 -5.22 6.32
C GLN A 118 -7.97 -4.53 5.43
N GLU A 119 -8.59 -3.46 5.95
CA GLU A 119 -9.53 -2.65 5.18
C GLU A 119 -8.84 -2.03 3.95
N TYR A 120 -7.69 -1.39 4.16
CA TYR A 120 -6.91 -0.79 3.09
C TYR A 120 -6.44 -1.83 2.06
N GLU A 121 -5.92 -2.98 2.49
CA GLU A 121 -5.53 -4.07 1.60
C GLU A 121 -6.69 -4.55 0.72
N ARG A 122 -7.88 -4.70 1.31
CA ARG A 122 -9.08 -5.11 0.57
C ARG A 122 -9.45 -4.09 -0.49
N PHE A 123 -9.44 -2.80 -0.18
CA PHE A 123 -9.76 -1.75 -1.14
C PHE A 123 -8.69 -1.59 -2.20
N LYS A 124 -7.41 -1.70 -1.83
CA LYS A 124 -6.29 -1.69 -2.78
C LYS A 124 -6.43 -2.82 -3.80
N LYS A 125 -6.69 -4.05 -3.34
CA LYS A 125 -6.95 -5.18 -4.22
C LYS A 125 -8.18 -4.97 -5.12
N ALA A 126 -9.27 -4.44 -4.58
CA ALA A 126 -10.45 -4.13 -5.38
C ALA A 126 -10.16 -3.07 -6.45
N ALA A 127 -9.35 -2.05 -6.13
CA ALA A 127 -8.92 -1.05 -7.09
C ALA A 127 -8.02 -1.63 -8.19
N GLU A 128 -7.08 -2.51 -7.82
CA GLU A 128 -6.23 -3.26 -8.77
C GLU A 128 -7.09 -4.12 -9.69
N ASP A 129 -8.01 -4.92 -9.14
CA ASP A 129 -8.93 -5.76 -9.89
C ASP A 129 -9.78 -4.91 -10.86
N MET A 130 -10.31 -3.78 -10.40
CA MET A 130 -11.07 -2.83 -11.24
C MET A 130 -10.20 -2.22 -12.35
N ALA A 131 -8.93 -1.93 -12.08
CA ALA A 131 -8.02 -1.34 -13.07
C ALA A 131 -7.77 -2.28 -14.26
N THR A 132 -7.88 -3.60 -14.06
CA THR A 132 -7.74 -4.62 -15.12
C THR A 132 -8.94 -4.70 -16.07
N LEU A 133 -10.09 -4.13 -15.68
CA LEU A 133 -11.30 -4.20 -16.50
C LEU A 133 -11.16 -3.34 -17.77
N PRO A 134 -11.68 -3.80 -18.92
CA PRO A 134 -11.71 -2.99 -20.13
C PRO A 134 -12.55 -1.73 -19.92
N ARG A 135 -12.00 -0.58 -20.29
CA ARG A 135 -12.67 0.72 -20.17
C ARG A 135 -13.10 1.20 -21.55
N VAL A 136 -14.36 1.60 -21.66
CA VAL A 136 -14.85 2.31 -22.84
C VAL A 136 -14.05 3.61 -22.98
N GLU A 137 -13.73 4.00 -24.21
CA GLU A 137 -12.87 5.14 -24.57
C GLU A 137 -11.37 4.97 -24.28
N ARG A 138 -10.95 3.84 -23.70
CA ARG A 138 -9.54 3.46 -23.53
C ARG A 138 -9.20 2.19 -24.32
N ASP A 139 -9.96 1.13 -24.05
CA ASP A 139 -9.73 -0.22 -24.56
C ASP A 139 -10.80 -0.63 -25.59
N THR A 140 -12.01 -0.08 -25.47
CA THR A 140 -13.13 -0.37 -26.37
C THR A 140 -13.88 0.91 -26.77
N TRP A 141 -14.45 0.92 -27.98
CA TRP A 141 -15.28 2.02 -28.48
C TRP A 141 -16.66 1.50 -28.85
N VAL A 142 -17.69 2.28 -28.53
CA VAL A 142 -19.08 1.94 -28.89
C VAL A 142 -19.30 2.31 -30.35
N GLY A 143 -19.45 1.30 -31.21
CA GLY A 143 -19.84 1.50 -32.60
C GLY A 143 -21.32 1.87 -32.71
N SER A 144 -21.64 2.86 -33.54
CA SER A 144 -23.01 3.17 -33.94
C SER A 144 -23.10 3.15 -35.47
N ALA A 145 -24.17 2.54 -35.99
CA ALA A 145 -24.47 2.51 -37.41
C ALA A 145 -25.95 2.80 -37.61
N GLU A 146 -26.26 3.63 -38.61
CA GLU A 146 -27.64 3.94 -38.97
C GLU A 146 -28.24 2.72 -39.70
N PRO A 147 -29.44 2.23 -39.29
CA PRO A 147 -30.05 1.10 -39.95
C PRO A 147 -30.41 1.47 -41.40
N PRO A 148 -30.28 0.52 -42.35
CA PRO A 148 -30.62 0.79 -43.75
C PRO A 148 -32.11 1.13 -43.89
N VAL A 149 -32.43 2.06 -44.79
CA VAL A 149 -33.81 2.44 -45.10
C VAL A 149 -34.54 1.21 -45.66
N MET A 150 -35.50 0.67 -44.91
CA MET A 150 -36.37 -0.40 -45.37
C MET A 150 -37.64 0.19 -45.99
N GLU A 151 -37.71 0.22 -47.32
CA GLU A 151 -38.95 0.53 -48.03
C GLU A 151 -39.92 -0.66 -47.93
N ARG A 152 -40.82 -0.62 -46.95
CA ARG A 152 -41.95 -1.55 -46.89
C ARG A 152 -43.04 -1.09 -47.84
N THR A 153 -43.00 -1.55 -49.09
CA THR A 153 -44.14 -1.39 -50.00
C THR A 153 -45.30 -2.28 -49.52
N LYS A 154 -46.34 -1.69 -48.94
CA LYS A 154 -47.61 -2.38 -48.75
C LYS A 154 -48.27 -2.53 -50.13
N PRO A 155 -48.59 -3.75 -50.60
CA PRO A 155 -49.38 -3.90 -51.81
C PRO A 155 -50.76 -3.26 -51.59
N LEU A 156 -51.23 -2.52 -52.59
CA LEU A 156 -52.58 -1.95 -52.57
C LEU A 156 -53.62 -3.08 -52.56
N PRO A 157 -54.74 -2.93 -51.84
CA PRO A 157 -55.82 -3.92 -51.89
C PRO A 157 -56.38 -4.01 -53.31
N GLU A 158 -56.67 -5.23 -53.77
CA GLU A 158 -57.35 -5.46 -55.04
C GLU A 158 -58.80 -4.96 -54.94
N VAL A 159 -59.24 -4.18 -55.93
CA VAL A 159 -60.59 -3.60 -56.06
C VAL A 159 -61.53 -4.58 -56.74
#